data_AF-A0ABD4YRP4-F1
#
_entry.id   AF-A0ABD4YRP4-F1
#
_cell.length_a   1.000
_cell.length_b   1.000
_cell.length_c   1.000
_cell.angle_alpha   90.00
_cell.angle_beta   90.00
_cell.angle_gamma   90.00
#
_symmetry.space_group_name_H-M   'P 1'
#
loop_
_entity.id
_entity.type
_entity.pdbx_description
1 polymer ?
#
loop_
_entity_poly.entity_id
_entity_poly.type
_entity_poly.pdbx_seq_one_letter_code
_entity_poly.pdbx_strand_id
1 'polypeptide(L)'
;MSDYINTPPVRELWTRALRVLGDVKNGDYIPLARLQAAFGLEQGRKLQDMLAAGERDGLLEIDRGAVPTTYRATFILERSARALSEDWTD
;
A
#
# COMPACT_ATOMS: atom_id res chain seq x y z
N MET A 1 31.91 9.58 1.46
CA MET A 1 30.86 9.98 0.51
C MET A 1 29.86 8.85 0.45
N SER A 2 28.90 8.84 1.37
CA SER A 2 27.87 7.82 1.45
C SER A 2 26.54 8.56 1.51
N ASP A 3 25.99 8.82 0.34
CA ASP A 3 24.60 9.25 0.20
C ASP A 3 23.73 8.02 0.53
N TYR A 4 23.63 7.70 1.83
CA TYR A 4 22.64 6.77 2.32
C TYR A 4 21.31 7.48 2.19
N ILE A 5 20.71 7.33 1.00
CA ILE A 5 19.34 7.73 0.72
C ILE A 5 18.46 7.10 1.81
N ASN A 6 18.09 7.91 2.80
CA ASN A 6 17.18 7.62 3.91
C ASN A 6 15.74 7.45 3.38
N THR A 7 15.55 6.61 2.37
CA THR A 7 14.21 6.15 2.01
C THR A 7 13.88 5.03 2.99
N PRO A 8 12.85 5.17 3.84
CA PRO A 8 12.42 4.08 4.69
C PRO A 8 12.20 2.83 3.84
N PRO A 9 12.61 1.64 4.30
CA PRO A 9 12.44 0.41 3.55
C PRO A 9 10.98 0.24 3.15
N VAL A 10 10.74 -0.32 1.95
CA VAL A 10 9.40 -0.57 1.38
C VAL A 10 8.44 -1.15 2.43
N ARG A 11 8.95 -2.05 3.28
CA ARG A 11 8.20 -2.65 4.41
C ARG A 11 7.69 -1.63 5.42
N GLU A 12 8.48 -0.63 5.81
CA GLU A 12 8.05 0.41 6.76
C GLU A 12 6.98 1.33 6.14
N LEU A 13 7.13 1.69 4.86
CA LEU A 13 6.13 2.48 4.15
C LEU A 13 4.81 1.73 4.03
N TRP A 14 4.86 0.45 3.67
CA TRP A 14 3.68 -0.41 3.64
C TRP A 14 3.07 -0.58 5.03
N THR A 15 3.86 -0.72 6.09
CA THR A 15 3.34 -0.81 7.47
C THR A 15 2.52 0.42 7.83
N ARG A 16 3.01 1.62 7.50
CA ARG A 16 2.27 2.87 7.74
C ARG A 16 1.02 2.96 6.86
N ALA A 17 1.14 2.61 5.58
CA ALA A 17 0.01 2.63 4.65
C ALA A 17 -1.09 1.64 5.07
N LEU A 18 -0.72 0.43 5.51
CA LEU A 18 -1.66 -0.59 5.99
C LEU A 18 -2.46 -0.13 7.20
N ARG A 19 -1.89 0.70 8.09
CA ARG A 19 -2.67 1.32 9.19
C ARG A 19 -3.78 2.23 8.67
N VAL A 20 -3.51 3.00 7.62
CA VAL A 20 -4.50 3.87 6.96
C VAL A 20 -5.52 3.05 6.15
N LEU A 21 -5.10 1.88 5.65
CA LEU A 21 -5.91 0.93 4.90
C LEU A 21 -6.57 -0.14 5.81
N GLY A 22 -6.55 0.02 7.14
CA GLY A 22 -7.07 -0.96 8.12
C GLY A 22 -8.54 -1.36 7.96
N ASP A 23 -9.33 -0.48 7.35
CA ASP A 23 -10.76 -0.69 7.07
C ASP A 23 -11.02 -1.36 5.70
N VAL A 24 -9.99 -1.51 4.87
CA VAL A 24 -10.13 -2.05 3.51
C VAL A 24 -10.27 -3.56 3.57
N LYS A 25 -11.32 -4.08 2.93
CA LYS A 25 -11.63 -5.51 2.86
C LYS A 25 -11.10 -6.14 1.58
N ASN A 26 -10.91 -7.45 1.61
CA ASN A 26 -10.58 -8.21 0.42
C ASN A 26 -11.62 -7.95 -0.69
N GLY A 27 -11.10 -7.63 -1.88
CA GLY A 27 -11.89 -7.34 -3.05
C GLY A 27 -12.39 -5.90 -3.17
N ASP A 28 -12.14 -5.06 -2.16
CA ASP A 28 -12.51 -3.64 -2.16
C ASP A 28 -11.64 -2.84 -3.13
N TYR A 29 -12.24 -1.84 -3.78
CA TYR A 29 -11.55 -0.95 -4.70
C TYR A 29 -10.96 0.25 -3.95
N ILE A 30 -9.64 0.33 -3.93
CA ILE A 30 -8.93 1.44 -3.30
C ILE A 30 -8.73 2.56 -4.33
N PRO A 31 -9.29 3.76 -4.12
CA PRO A 31 -9.03 4.87 -5.02
C PRO A 31 -7.57 5.31 -4.91
N LEU A 32 -6.99 5.73 -6.03
CA LEU A 32 -5.59 6.20 -6.08
C LEU A 32 -5.31 7.29 -5.05
N ALA A 33 -6.26 8.22 -4.84
CA ALA A 33 -6.14 9.26 -3.82
C ALA A 33 -5.96 8.70 -2.39
N ARG A 34 -6.62 7.57 -2.06
CA ARG A 34 -6.45 6.91 -0.76
C ARG A 34 -5.09 6.25 -0.64
N LEU A 35 -4.57 5.66 -1.72
CA LEU A 35 -3.19 5.16 -1.76
C LEU A 35 -2.18 6.30 -1.59
N GLN A 36 -2.36 7.41 -2.30
CA GLN A 36 -1.53 8.61 -2.15
C GLN A 36 -1.52 9.11 -0.70
N ALA A 37 -2.68 9.19 -0.06
CA ALA A 37 -2.80 9.58 1.34
C ALA A 37 -2.15 8.56 2.29
N ALA A 38 -2.34 7.25 2.05
CA ALA A 38 -1.78 6.19 2.88
C ALA A 38 -0.24 6.16 2.84
N PHE A 39 0.35 6.42 1.68
CA PHE A 39 1.81 6.52 1.53
C PHE A 39 2.37 7.92 1.81
N GLY A 40 1.52 8.95 1.85
CA GLY A 40 1.97 10.35 1.90
C GLY A 40 2.77 10.76 0.66
N LEU A 41 2.48 10.15 -0.50
CA LEU A 41 3.23 10.34 -1.74
C LEU A 41 2.31 10.84 -2.86
N GLU A 42 2.82 11.77 -3.66
CA GLU A 42 2.17 12.20 -4.89
C GLU A 42 2.23 11.12 -5.98
N GLN A 43 1.41 11.29 -7.02
CA GLN A 43 1.39 10.38 -8.17
C GLN A 43 2.70 10.53 -8.96
N GLY A 44 3.68 9.70 -8.64
CA GLY A 44 4.99 9.71 -9.28
C GLY A 44 5.66 8.35 -9.23
N ARG A 45 6.91 8.29 -9.70
CA ARG A 45 7.66 7.02 -9.82
C ARG A 45 7.77 6.26 -8.50
N LYS A 46 7.92 6.99 -7.38
CA LYS A 46 8.02 6.39 -6.04
C LYS A 46 6.74 5.69 -5.61
N LEU A 47 5.58 6.30 -5.81
CA LEU A 47 4.29 5.66 -5.52
C LEU A 47 4.09 4.44 -6.42
N GLN A 48 4.40 4.55 -7.72
CA GLN A 48 4.31 3.41 -8.64
C GLN A 48 5.20 2.24 -8.21
N ASP A 49 6.41 2.51 -7.72
CA ASP A 49 7.33 1.49 -7.20
C ASP A 49 6.75 0.81 -5.95
N MET A 50 6.18 1.58 -5.01
CA MET A 50 5.51 1.04 -3.82
C MET A 50 4.31 0.17 -4.18
N LEU A 51 3.45 0.63 -5.10
CA LEU A 51 2.28 -0.12 -5.54
C LEU A 51 2.69 -1.40 -6.28
N ALA A 52 3.71 -1.34 -7.14
CA ALA A 52 4.26 -2.51 -7.81
C ALA A 52 4.89 -3.50 -6.82
N ALA A 53 5.56 -3.02 -5.77
CA ALA A 53 6.04 -3.88 -4.69
C ALA A 53 4.87 -4.57 -3.97
N GLY A 54 3.81 -3.83 -3.62
CA GLY A 54 2.62 -4.42 -3.02
C GLY A 54 1.92 -5.44 -3.91
N GLU A 55 1.89 -5.22 -5.21
CA GLU A 55 1.38 -6.21 -6.17
C GLU A 55 2.24 -7.47 -6.20
N ARG A 56 3.57 -7.33 -6.16
CA ARG A 56 4.50 -8.48 -6.12
C ARG A 56 4.40 -9.28 -4.82
N ASP A 57 4.16 -8.60 -3.69
CA ASP A 57 3.90 -9.23 -2.39
C ASP A 57 2.46 -9.77 -2.28
N GLY A 58 1.62 -9.53 -3.29
CA GLY A 58 0.24 -9.99 -3.35
C GLY A 58 -0.72 -9.22 -2.44
N LEU A 59 -0.35 -8.03 -1.96
CA LEU A 59 -1.19 -7.11 -1.17
C LEU A 59 -2.24 -6.41 -2.05
N LEU A 60 -1.89 -6.11 -3.30
CA LEU A 60 -2.72 -5.29 -4.17
C LEU A 60 -2.80 -5.91 -5.56
N GLU A 61 -4.00 -5.94 -6.14
CA GLU A 61 -4.17 -6.22 -7.56
C GLU A 61 -4.30 -4.90 -8.31
N ILE A 62 -3.46 -4.68 -9.32
CA ILE A 62 -3.46 -3.46 -10.13
C ILE A 62 -3.99 -3.79 -11.52
N ASP A 63 -5.23 -3.38 -11.78
CA ASP A 63 -5.80 -3.49 -13.11
C ASP A 63 -5.40 -2.28 -13.96
N ARG A 64 -4.35 -2.47 -14.76
CA ARG A 64 -3.81 -1.47 -15.69
C ARG A 64 -4.60 -1.40 -17.00
N GLY A 65 -5.51 -2.33 -17.25
CA GLY A 65 -6.38 -2.36 -18.43
C GLY A 65 -7.65 -1.53 -18.27
N ALA A 66 -8.09 -1.32 -17.03
CA ALA A 66 -9.19 -0.45 -16.66
C ALA A 66 -8.80 1.03 -16.83
N VAL A 67 -9.75 1.84 -17.30
CA VAL A 67 -9.61 3.29 -17.45
C VAL A 67 -10.68 3.96 -16.59
N PRO A 68 -10.32 4.59 -15.45
CA PRO A 68 -8.98 4.73 -14.88
C PRO A 68 -8.44 3.42 -14.26
N THR A 69 -7.12 3.33 -14.08
CA THR A 69 -6.46 2.20 -13.40
C THR A 69 -7.13 1.94 -12.06
N THR A 70 -7.50 0.68 -11.82
CA THR A 70 -8.12 0.29 -10.54
C THR A 70 -7.15 -0.48 -9.67
N TYR A 71 -7.28 -0.29 -8.37
CA TYR A 71 -6.46 -0.94 -7.36
C TYR A 71 -7.39 -1.71 -6.46
N ARG A 72 -7.19 -3.01 -6.33
CA ARG A 72 -8.07 -3.87 -5.55
C ARG A 72 -7.29 -4.49 -4.40
N ALA A 73 -7.85 -4.41 -3.21
CA ALA A 73 -7.28 -5.04 -2.04
C ALA A 73 -7.40 -6.55 -2.14
N THR A 74 -6.34 -7.25 -1.75
CA THR A 74 -6.37 -8.71 -1.63
C THR A 74 -6.59 -9.13 -0.18
N PHE A 75 -6.80 -10.44 0.00
CA PHE A 75 -6.85 -11.07 1.30
C PHE A 75 -5.55 -10.87 2.11
N ILE A 76 -4.39 -10.79 1.45
CA ILE A 76 -3.10 -10.57 2.12
C ILE A 76 -3.04 -9.17 2.71
N LEU A 77 -3.56 -8.16 2.00
CA LEU A 77 -3.62 -6.79 2.51
C LEU A 77 -4.57 -6.68 3.69
N GLU A 78 -5.79 -7.21 3.59
CA GLU A 78 -6.76 -7.21 4.68
C GLU A 78 -6.15 -7.87 5.94
N ARG A 79 -5.55 -9.06 5.78
CA ARG A 79 -4.92 -9.78 6.89
C ARG A 79 -3.77 -8.99 7.50
N SER A 80 -2.92 -8.37 6.68
CA SER A 80 -1.76 -7.61 7.15
C SER A 80 -2.17 -6.32 7.85
N ALA A 81 -3.19 -5.63 7.33
CA ALA A 81 -3.73 -4.42 7.92
C ALA A 81 -4.43 -4.69 9.26
N ARG A 82 -5.14 -5.82 9.34
CA ARG A 82 -5.77 -6.30 10.57
C ARG A 82 -4.74 -6.70 11.63
N ALA A 83 -3.72 -7.47 11.25
CA ALA A 83 -2.64 -7.86 12.16
C ALA A 83 -1.93 -6.64 12.77
N LEU A 84 -1.69 -5.60 11.96
CA LEU A 84 -1.09 -4.34 12.43
C LEU A 84 -2.01 -3.49 13.31
N SER A 85 -3.33 -3.68 13.22
CA SER A 85 -4.30 -3.03 14.09
C SER A 85 -4.41 -3.75 15.44
N GLU A 86 -4.31 -5.08 15.43
CA GLU A 86 -4.33 -5.91 16.65
C GLU A 86 -3.05 -5.74 17.49
N ASP A 87 -1.88 -5.59 16.85
CA ASP A 87 -0.58 -5.36 17.50
C ASP A 87 -0.47 -4.04 18.31
N TRP A 88 -1.44 -3.13 18.15
CA TRP A 88 -1.52 -1.87 18.89
C TRP A 88 -2.42 -1.91 20.15
N THR A 89 -3.00 -3.07 20.46
CA THR A 89 -3.95 -3.24 21.59
C THR A 89 -3.30 -3.93 22.82
N ASP A 90 -1.97 -4.03 22.90
CA ASP A 90 -1.23 -4.52 24.07
C ASP A 90 -0.41 -3.42 24.75
#